data_AF-A0A960DKQ2-F1
#
_entry.id   AF-A0A960DKQ2-F1
#
_cell.length_a   1.000
_cell.length_b   1.000
_cell.length_c   1.000
_cell.angle_alpha   90.00
_cell.angle_beta   90.00
_cell.angle_gamma   90.00
#
_symmetry.space_group_name_H-M   'P 1'
#
loop_
_entity.id
_entity.type
_entity.pdbx_description
1 polymer ?
#
loop_
_entity_poly.entity_id
_entity_poly.type
_entity_poly.pdbx_seq_one_letter_code
_entity_poly.pdbx_strand_id
1 'polypeptide(L)' 'MGADVISEAGQRRTFAIISHPDAGKTTLTEKFLLYSGAVQEAGAVHAREGRRSARSDWMELEQQRGISISSTVLQFPYR' A
#
# COMPACT_ATOMS: atom_id res chain seq x y z
N MET A 1 -24.66 4.51 -21.26
CA MET A 1 -23.56 3.52 -21.25
C MET A 1 -22.20 4.14 -21.58
N GLY A 2 -21.98 4.83 -22.71
CA GLY A 2 -20.65 5.40 -23.02
C GLY A 2 -20.19 6.55 -22.10
N ALA A 3 -21.11 7.43 -21.68
CA ALA A 3 -20.78 8.56 -20.80
C ALA A 3 -20.33 8.14 -19.39
N ASP A 4 -20.92 7.08 -18.84
CA ASP A 4 -20.52 6.53 -17.52
C ASP A 4 -19.11 5.94 -17.57
N VAL A 5 -18.75 5.23 -18.64
CA VAL A 5 -17.42 4.63 -18.77
C VAL A 5 -16.33 5.71 -18.78
N ILE A 6 -16.53 6.80 -19.51
CA ILE A 6 -15.55 7.91 -19.55
C ILE A 6 -15.46 8.63 -18.20
N SER A 7 -16.60 8.88 -17.54
CA SER A 7 -16.63 9.48 -16.20
C SER A 7 -15.89 8.63 -15.16
N GLU A 8 -16.13 7.32 -15.16
CA GLU A 8 -15.48 6.36 -14.29
C GLU A 8 -13.97 6.26 -14.58
N ALA A 9 -13.57 6.20 -15.86
CA ALA A 9 -12.15 6.18 -16.23
C ALA A 9 -11.41 7.45 -15.77
N GLY A 10 -12.05 8.62 -15.88
CA GLY A 10 -11.48 9.92 -15.47
C GLY A 10 -11.19 10.04 -13.97
N GLN A 11 -11.86 9.26 -13.12
CA GLN A 11 -11.67 9.25 -11.68
C GLN A 11 -10.55 8.30 -11.20
N ARG A 12 -10.19 7.29 -12.01
CA ARG A 12 -9.20 6.26 -11.63
C ARG A 12 -7.77 6.79 -11.75
N ARG A 13 -6.91 6.44 -10.80
CA ARG A 13 -5.47 6.72 -10.84
C ARG A 13 -4.71 5.42 -10.53
N THR A 14 -4.03 4.89 -11.52
CA THR A 14 -3.20 3.68 -11.40
C THR A 14 -1.73 4.08 -11.45
N PHE A 15 -0.96 3.74 -10.43
CA PHE A 15 0.46 4.07 -10.34
C PHE A 15 1.24 2.97 -9.62
N ALA A 16 2.57 3.01 -9.75
CA ALA A 16 3.49 2.11 -9.07
C ALA A 16 4.51 2.92 -8.25
N ILE A 17 4.94 2.36 -7.12
CA ILE A 17 6.02 2.91 -6.30
C ILE A 17 7.29 2.11 -6.57
N ILE A 18 8.26 2.72 -7.25
CA ILE A 18 9.54 2.09 -7.60
C ILE A 18 10.65 2.85 -6.89
N SER A 19 11.52 2.14 -6.17
CA SER A 19 12.68 2.74 -5.52
C SER A 19 13.75 1.69 -5.17
N HIS A 20 14.93 2.16 -4.80
CA HIS A 20 16.02 1.34 -4.27
C HIS A 20 15.57 0.50 -3.05
N PRO A 21 16.13 -0.70 -2.81
CA PRO A 21 15.91 -1.45 -1.57
C PRO A 21 16.02 -0.54 -0.32
N ASP A 22 15.16 -0.79 0.66
CA ASP A 22 15.10 -0.05 1.94
C ASP A 22 14.78 1.46 1.87
N ALA A 23 14.48 2.02 0.68
CA ALA A 23 14.08 3.42 0.54
C ALA A 23 12.64 3.74 1.04
N GLY A 24 11.97 2.80 1.71
CA GLY A 24 10.70 3.05 2.39
C GLY A 24 9.43 2.95 1.55
N LYS A 25 9.42 2.15 0.46
CA LYS A 25 8.22 1.91 -0.39
C LYS A 25 7.02 1.47 0.44
N THR A 26 7.22 0.47 1.27
CA THR A 26 6.19 -0.13 2.12
C THR A 26 5.66 0.87 3.14
N THR A 27 6.55 1.65 3.75
CA THR A 27 6.16 2.75 4.66
C THR A 27 5.29 3.81 3.96
N LEU A 28 5.61 4.15 2.71
CA LEU A 28 4.81 5.09 1.91
C LEU A 28 3.44 4.49 1.55
N THR A 29 3.40 3.22 1.16
CA THR A 29 2.15 2.49 0.88
C THR A 29 1.22 2.48 2.09
N GLU A 30 1.72 2.16 3.28
CA GLU A 30 0.94 2.17 4.53
C GLU A 30 0.36 3.55 4.85
N LYS A 31 1.09 4.63 4.57
CA LYS A 31 0.58 6.01 4.72
C LYS A 31 -0.53 6.33 3.72
N PHE A 32 -0.43 5.89 2.47
CA PHE A 32 -1.53 6.05 1.51
C PHE A 32 -2.80 5.33 1.97
N LEU A 33 -2.67 4.11 2.49
CA LEU A 33 -3.80 3.37 3.06
C LEU A 33 -4.39 4.08 4.29
N LEU A 34 -3.55 4.69 5.14
CA LEU A 34 -4.04 5.47 6.29
C LEU A 34 -4.78 6.73 5.85
N TYR A 35 -4.21 7.51 4.93
CA TYR A 35 -4.79 8.78 4.49
C TYR A 35 -6.05 8.61 3.63
N SER A 36 -6.20 7.47 2.96
CA SER A 36 -7.45 7.09 2.30
C SER A 36 -8.53 6.62 3.28
N GLY A 37 -8.19 6.39 4.54
CA GLY A 37 -9.07 5.74 5.52
C GLY A 37 -9.27 4.25 5.28
N ALA A 38 -8.51 3.64 4.35
CA ALA A 38 -8.55 2.20 4.09
C ALA A 38 -8.00 1.36 5.26
N VAL A 39 -7.13 1.95 6.09
CA VAL A 39 -6.73 1.42 7.40
C VAL A 39 -6.87 2.49 8.47
N GLN A 40 -7.23 2.09 9.70
CA GLN A 40 -7.36 3.03 10.83
C GLN A 40 -6.02 3.41 11.46
N GLU A 41 -4.99 2.59 11.32
CA GLU A 41 -3.62 2.84 11.76
C GLU A 41 -2.63 2.25 10.75
N ALA A 42 -1.58 3.00 10.40
CA ALA A 42 -0.52 2.54 9.50
C ALA A 42 0.40 1.53 10.21
N GLY A 43 0.71 0.41 9.56
CA GLY A 43 1.72 -0.54 10.01
C GLY A 43 3.14 -0.05 9.75
N ALA A 44 4.13 -0.69 10.39
CA ALA A 44 5.56 -0.40 10.16
C ALA A 44 6.31 -1.68 9.77
N VAL A 45 7.22 -1.56 8.79
CA VAL A 45 8.07 -2.67 8.30
C VAL A 45 8.99 -3.21 9.40
N HIS A 46 9.48 -2.33 10.28
CA HIS A 46 10.26 -2.68 11.48
C HIS A 46 9.47 -2.37 12.74
N ALA A 47 8.35 -3.07 12.95
CA ALA A 47 7.64 -2.99 14.21
C ALA A 47 8.52 -3.54 15.34
N ARG A 48 8.94 -2.66 16.28
CA ARG A 48 9.44 -3.09 17.60
C ARG A 48 8.33 -3.88 18.31
N GLU A 49 8.72 -4.88 19.11
CA GLU A 49 7.82 -5.70 19.96
C GLU A 49 6.66 -4.85 20.50
N GLY A 50 5.44 -5.18 20.07
CA GLY A 50 4.20 -4.50 20.49
C GLY A 50 3.53 -3.60 19.45
N ARG A 51 4.15 -3.28 18.30
CA ARG A 51 3.45 -2.62 17.17
C ARG A 51 3.07 -3.63 16.09
N ARG A 52 1.95 -3.37 15.40
CA ARG A 52 1.48 -4.24 14.30
C ARG A 52 2.40 -4.08 13.08
N SER A 53 2.74 -5.20 12.46
CA SER A 53 3.53 -5.27 11.23
C SER A 53 2.76 -4.67 10.05
N ALA A 54 3.50 -4.27 8.99
CA ALA A 54 2.90 -3.76 7.76
C ALA A 54 1.91 -4.78 7.19
N ARG A 55 0.70 -4.33 6.84
CA ARG A 55 -0.41 -5.19 6.39
C ARG A 55 -0.28 -5.55 4.92
N SER A 56 0.56 -4.84 4.18
CA SER A 56 0.89 -5.12 2.78
C SER A 56 1.78 -6.35 2.57
N ASP A 57 2.48 -6.81 3.60
CA ASP A 57 3.41 -7.94 3.53
C ASP A 57 2.65 -9.22 3.94
N TRP A 58 2.06 -9.89 2.96
CA TRP A 58 1.18 -11.05 3.18
C TRP A 58 1.95 -12.35 3.45
N MET A 59 3.26 -12.41 3.15
CA MET A 59 4.09 -13.59 3.42
C MET A 59 4.96 -13.43 4.68
N GLU A 60 4.98 -14.45 5.54
CA GLU A 60 5.90 -14.53 6.70
C GLU A 60 7.37 -14.29 6.30
N LEU A 61 7.77 -14.72 5.10
CA LEU A 61 9.12 -14.51 4.57
C LEU A 61 9.42 -13.03 4.28
N GLU A 62 8.44 -12.27 3.78
CA GLU A 62 8.55 -10.82 3.53
C GLU A 62 8.67 -10.08 4.87
N GLN A 63 7.85 -10.48 5.83
CA GLN A 63 7.83 -9.90 7.17
C GLN A 63 9.11 -10.20 7.97
N GLN A 64 9.69 -11.40 7.83
CA GLN A 64 10.97 -11.77 8.45
C GLN A 64 12.18 -11.07 7.83
N ARG A 65 12.13 -10.73 6.54
CA ARG A 65 13.26 -10.14 5.81
C ARG A 65 13.13 -8.64 5.55
N GLY A 66 11.96 -8.04 5.82
CA GLY A 66 11.70 -6.62 5.56
C GLY A 66 11.69 -6.26 4.06
N ILE A 67 11.44 -7.25 3.19
CA ILE A 67 11.44 -7.08 1.72
C ILE A 67 10.05 -7.36 1.16
N SER A 68 9.61 -6.57 0.17
CA SER A 68 8.41 -6.90 -0.61
C SER A 68 8.81 -7.73 -1.84
N ILE A 69 8.31 -8.96 -1.93
CA ILE A 69 8.57 -9.93 -3.00
C ILE A 69 7.41 -9.95 -4.00
N SER A 70 6.16 -9.80 -3.53
CA SER A 70 4.96 -9.82 -4.38
C SER A 70 4.46 -8.43 -4.75
N SER A 71 4.12 -8.23 -6.02
CA SER A 71 3.43 -7.03 -6.50
C SER A 71 1.97 -7.06 -6.05
N THR A 72 1.70 -6.65 -4.81
CA THR A 72 0.33 -6.50 -4.30
C THR A 72 -0.34 -5.33 -5.02
N VAL A 73 -1.51 -5.58 -5.63
CA VAL A 73 -2.38 -4.50 -6.14
C VAL A 73 -3.26 -4.03 -5.00
N LEU A 74 -3.18 -2.75 -4.66
CA LEU A 74 -4.00 -2.11 -3.64
C LEU A 74 -4.87 -1.03 -4.28
N GLN A 75 -6.18 -1.11 -4.04
CA GLN A 75 -7.14 -0.08 -4.46
C GLN A 75 -7.75 0.57 -3.21
N PHE A 76 -7.70 1.89 -3.16
CA PHE A 76 -8.30 2.68 -2.09
C PHE A 76 -8.96 3.95 -2.67
N PRO A 77 -10.09 4.41 -2.11
CA PRO A 77 -10.65 5.71 -2.47
C PRO A 77 -9.79 6.84 -1.88
N TYR A 78 -9.54 7.90 -2.63
CA TYR A 78 -8.84 9.09 -2.15
C TYR A 78 -9.45 10.33 -2.81
N ARG A 79 -9.58 11.42 -2.05
CA ARG A 79 -10.23 12.66 -2.50
C ARG A 79 -9.36 13.87 -2.18
#